data_AF-A0A4V1AL36-F1
#
_entry.id   AF-A0A4V1AL36-F1
#
_cell.length_a   1.000
_cell.length_b   1.000
_cell.length_c   1.000
_cell.angle_alpha   90.00
_cell.angle_beta   90.00
_cell.angle_gamma   90.00
#
_symmetry.space_group_name_H-M   'P 1'
#
loop_
_entity.id
_entity.type
_entity.pdbx_description
1 polymer ?
#
loop_
_entity_poly.entity_id
_entity_poly.type
_entity_poly.pdbx_seq_one_letter_code
_entity_poly.pdbx_strand_id
1 'polypeptide(L)'
;MSDSIKLKFGFWNFNFNFWTGNSFRYDDSRIFDTKILIVDTSTLNPEYYSMSSKEKKEIRNHWINALPLLYDVEYLMTTHQIDQEFFDSICKMKNLKGLYVKWGKIDNTSNIKNLENLEHLYFGSNPRITSLEGFEALKKLDHLELENFKAVFDFTTLRELTNLKTLSITGSISGPSTPINDLYFLNNLNKIQEIAFDISLKNKDVSPLYRFSKMERLFLPSSLDKKLRKELSNK
;
A
#
# COMPACT_ATOMS: atom_id res chain seq x y z
N MET A 1 -25.21 -9.13 -2.22
CA MET A 1 -25.23 -7.71 -1.82
C MET A 1 -23.96 -7.07 -2.36
N SER A 2 -24.09 -5.94 -3.04
CA SER A 2 -23.16 -5.45 -4.06
C SER A 2 -21.76 -5.10 -3.54
N ASP A 3 -20.75 -5.42 -4.36
CA ASP A 3 -19.33 -5.05 -4.23
C ASP A 3 -19.06 -3.54 -4.07
N SER A 4 -20.10 -2.70 -4.23
CA SER A 4 -20.04 -1.25 -4.07
C SER A 4 -19.90 -0.75 -2.62
N ILE A 5 -20.15 -1.59 -1.60
CA ILE A 5 -19.97 -1.18 -0.19
C ILE A 5 -18.49 -1.20 0.22
N LYS A 6 -17.67 -2.08 -0.37
CA LYS A 6 -16.21 -2.18 -0.09
C LYS A 6 -15.45 -0.89 -0.42
N LEU A 7 -15.97 -0.06 -1.32
CA LEU A 7 -15.31 1.12 -1.87
C LEU A 7 -15.63 2.45 -1.14
N LYS A 8 -16.46 2.41 -0.09
CA LYS A 8 -16.80 3.62 0.68
C LYS A 8 -15.72 4.04 1.70
N PHE A 9 -14.77 3.17 2.06
CA PHE A 9 -13.80 3.44 3.15
C PHE A 9 -12.40 2.84 2.96
N GLY A 10 -11.93 2.67 1.72
CA GLY A 10 -10.64 2.01 1.44
C GLY A 10 -10.73 0.49 1.55
N PHE A 11 -10.08 -0.23 0.63
CA PHE A 11 -10.15 -1.70 0.51
C PHE A 11 -9.75 -2.42 1.82
N TRP A 12 -8.85 -1.81 2.60
CA TRP A 12 -8.28 -2.39 3.83
C TRP A 12 -9.05 -2.03 5.11
N ASN A 13 -10.30 -1.55 5.00
CA ASN A 13 -11.11 -1.28 6.18
C ASN A 13 -11.37 -2.57 6.98
N PHE A 14 -10.66 -2.70 8.11
CA PHE A 14 -10.71 -3.82 9.05
C PHE A 14 -12.08 -4.07 9.69
N ASN A 15 -13.05 -3.16 9.50
CA ASN A 15 -14.42 -3.32 10.02
C ASN A 15 -15.32 -4.18 9.14
N PHE A 16 -14.87 -4.58 7.95
CA PHE A 16 -15.55 -5.60 7.16
C PHE A 16 -14.94 -6.95 7.52
N ASN A 17 -15.76 -7.92 7.95
CA ASN A 17 -15.39 -9.29 8.32
C ASN A 17 -14.55 -10.08 7.28
N PHE A 18 -14.13 -9.45 6.18
CA PHE A 18 -13.24 -9.95 5.15
C PHE A 18 -11.97 -10.62 5.71
N TRP A 19 -11.37 -10.05 6.74
CA TRP A 19 -10.14 -10.55 7.35
C TRP A 19 -10.39 -11.61 8.45
N THR A 20 -11.62 -11.71 8.95
CA THR A 20 -11.94 -12.53 10.12
C THR A 20 -11.74 -14.01 9.83
N GLY A 21 -10.99 -14.68 10.70
CA GLY A 21 -10.74 -16.14 10.61
C GLY A 21 -9.65 -16.55 9.62
N ASN A 22 -8.97 -15.60 8.97
CA ASN A 22 -7.94 -15.87 7.96
C ASN A 22 -6.49 -15.77 8.48
N SER A 23 -6.31 -15.81 9.81
CA SER A 23 -4.99 -15.93 10.44
C SER A 23 -4.68 -17.39 10.67
N PHE A 24 -3.64 -17.88 10.00
CA PHE A 24 -3.24 -19.27 10.04
C PHE A 24 -1.84 -19.39 10.65
N ARG A 25 -1.61 -20.50 11.35
CA ARG A 25 -0.26 -20.87 11.74
C ARG A 25 0.51 -21.32 10.51
N TYR A 26 1.83 -21.21 10.58
CA TYR A 26 2.73 -21.61 9.48
C TYR A 26 2.64 -23.10 9.15
N ASP A 27 2.23 -23.93 10.11
CA ASP A 27 2.08 -25.39 9.99
C ASP A 27 0.65 -25.83 9.60
N ASP A 28 -0.25 -24.90 9.32
CA ASP A 28 -1.64 -25.18 9.00
C ASP A 28 -1.83 -25.51 7.51
N SER A 29 -2.29 -26.71 7.17
CA SER A 29 -2.50 -27.10 5.76
C SER A 29 -3.53 -26.25 5.03
N ARG A 30 -4.44 -25.57 5.74
CA ARG A 30 -5.49 -24.72 5.14
C ARG A 30 -4.93 -23.50 4.42
N ILE A 31 -3.66 -23.14 4.65
CA ILE A 31 -2.99 -22.04 3.93
C ILE A 31 -2.90 -22.29 2.42
N PHE A 32 -2.96 -23.56 1.98
CA PHE A 32 -2.92 -23.92 0.57
C PHE A 32 -4.27 -23.80 -0.13
N ASP A 33 -5.38 -23.79 0.63
CA ASP A 33 -6.75 -23.78 0.09
C ASP A 33 -7.47 -22.43 0.33
N THR A 34 -6.78 -21.44 0.91
CA THR A 34 -7.36 -20.13 1.23
C THR A 34 -7.05 -19.08 0.17
N LYS A 35 -8.03 -18.22 -0.11
CA LYS A 35 -7.86 -17.02 -0.93
C LYS A 35 -7.36 -15.81 -0.15
N ILE A 36 -7.55 -15.81 1.17
CA ILE A 36 -7.24 -14.69 2.05
C ILE A 36 -6.31 -15.22 3.13
N LEU A 37 -5.15 -14.58 3.28
CA LEU A 37 -4.14 -14.98 4.23
C LEU A 37 -3.68 -13.79 5.05
N ILE A 38 -3.71 -13.97 6.37
CA ILE A 38 -3.02 -13.11 7.32
C ILE A 38 -1.82 -13.89 7.84
N VAL A 39 -0.62 -13.35 7.61
CA VAL A 39 0.59 -13.82 8.27
C VAL A 39 0.77 -13.06 9.57
N ASP A 40 0.26 -13.64 10.66
CA ASP A 40 0.31 -13.04 12.00
C ASP A 40 1.47 -13.58 12.85
N THR A 41 2.64 -12.99 12.63
CA THR A 41 3.82 -13.14 13.49
C THR A 41 4.08 -11.87 14.29
N SER A 42 3.01 -11.14 14.63
CA SER A 42 3.12 -9.94 15.45
C SER A 42 3.44 -10.28 16.91
N THR A 43 3.98 -9.31 17.65
CA THR A 43 4.19 -9.43 19.10
C THR A 43 2.88 -9.43 19.89
N LEU A 44 1.75 -9.15 19.24
CA LEU A 44 0.42 -9.20 19.85
C LEU A 44 -0.18 -10.59 19.82
N ASN A 45 0.33 -11.49 18.97
CA ASN A 45 -0.01 -12.91 18.98
C ASN A 45 0.64 -13.56 20.21
N PRO A 46 -0.13 -14.03 21.22
CA PRO A 46 0.44 -14.57 22.46
C PRO A 46 1.30 -15.82 22.24
N GLU A 47 0.93 -16.67 21.28
CA GLU A 47 1.72 -17.86 20.93
C GLU A 47 3.08 -17.46 20.36
N TYR A 48 3.10 -16.44 19.51
CA TYR A 48 4.33 -15.93 18.90
C TYR A 48 5.18 -15.13 19.89
N TYR A 49 4.56 -14.35 20.78
CA TYR A 49 5.24 -13.52 21.77
C TYR A 49 6.17 -14.35 22.66
N SER A 50 5.68 -15.49 23.18
CA SER A 50 6.41 -16.37 24.09
C SER A 50 7.58 -17.14 23.46
N MET A 51 7.70 -17.15 22.12
CA MET A 51 8.74 -17.91 21.43
C MET A 51 10.12 -17.28 21.55
N SER A 52 11.14 -18.14 21.55
CA SER A 52 12.55 -17.76 21.46
C SER A 52 12.87 -17.09 20.12
N SER A 53 13.97 -16.34 20.07
CA SER A 53 14.46 -15.73 18.82
C SER A 53 14.75 -16.76 17.73
N LYS A 54 15.12 -18.00 18.11
CA LYS A 54 15.37 -19.09 17.17
C LYS A 54 14.07 -19.56 16.51
N GLU A 55 13.05 -19.86 17.30
CA GLU A 55 11.73 -20.28 16.79
C GLU A 55 11.10 -19.20 15.91
N LYS A 56 11.16 -17.93 16.33
CA LYS A 56 10.70 -16.79 15.53
C LYS A 56 11.38 -16.73 14.16
N LYS A 57 12.69 -16.99 14.11
CA LYS A 57 13.46 -17.05 12.86
C LYS A 57 13.08 -18.25 12.00
N GLU A 58 12.84 -19.41 12.61
CA GLU A 58 12.39 -20.62 11.90
C GLU A 58 11.02 -20.40 11.25
N ILE A 59 10.07 -19.78 11.97
CA ILE A 59 8.75 -19.42 11.44
C ILE A 59 8.86 -18.40 10.31
N ARG A 60 9.68 -17.35 10.47
CA ARG A 60 9.96 -16.38 9.40
C ARG A 60 10.44 -17.10 8.14
N ASN A 61 11.43 -17.98 8.28
CA ASN A 61 12.00 -18.71 7.15
C ASN A 61 11.00 -19.69 6.53
N HIS A 62 10.13 -20.30 7.34
CA HIS A 62 9.04 -21.13 6.83
C HIS A 62 8.13 -20.31 5.91
N TRP A 63 7.66 -19.15 6.36
CA TRP A 63 6.83 -18.28 5.53
C TRP A 63 7.52 -17.83 4.25
N ILE A 64 8.80 -17.45 4.31
CA ILE A 64 9.58 -17.08 3.12
C ILE A 64 9.61 -18.21 2.08
N ASN A 65 9.67 -19.46 2.53
CA ASN A 65 9.68 -20.61 1.62
C ASN A 65 8.27 -21.01 1.16
N ALA A 66 7.26 -20.84 2.00
CA ALA A 66 5.89 -21.24 1.72
C ALA A 66 5.15 -20.25 0.79
N LEU A 67 5.28 -18.94 1.03
CA LEU A 67 4.51 -17.90 0.31
C LEU A 67 4.53 -18.06 -1.22
N PRO A 68 5.67 -18.31 -1.89
CA PRO A 68 5.71 -18.46 -3.35
C PRO A 68 4.94 -19.68 -3.88
N LEU A 69 4.61 -20.63 -3.00
CA LEU A 69 3.89 -21.87 -3.32
C LEU A 69 2.38 -21.77 -3.06
N LEU A 70 1.91 -20.68 -2.43
CA LEU A 70 0.50 -20.48 -2.10
C LEU A 70 -0.26 -19.90 -3.30
N TYR A 71 -0.52 -20.74 -4.30
CA TYR A 71 -1.15 -20.31 -5.56
C TYR A 71 -2.58 -19.82 -5.41
N ASP A 72 -3.32 -20.28 -4.39
CA ASP A 72 -4.73 -19.90 -4.21
C ASP A 72 -4.90 -18.55 -3.49
N VAL A 73 -3.84 -18.05 -2.84
CA VAL A 73 -3.89 -16.77 -2.11
C VAL A 73 -3.98 -15.61 -3.09
N GLU A 74 -5.10 -14.90 -3.02
CA GLU A 74 -5.38 -13.67 -3.77
C GLU A 74 -5.16 -12.41 -2.92
N TYR A 75 -5.28 -12.51 -1.60
CA TYR A 75 -5.17 -11.38 -0.68
C TYR A 75 -4.26 -11.71 0.50
N LEU A 76 -3.20 -10.93 0.68
CA LEU A 76 -2.21 -11.11 1.74
C LEU A 76 -2.14 -9.89 2.64
N MET A 77 -2.12 -10.14 3.95
CA MET A 77 -1.85 -9.15 4.98
C MET A 77 -0.72 -9.60 5.89
N THR A 78 0.26 -8.73 6.13
CA THR A 78 1.28 -8.93 7.16
C THR A 78 1.03 -8.00 8.35
N THR A 79 1.01 -8.55 9.57
CA THR A 79 0.77 -7.78 10.81
C THR A 79 2.05 -7.39 11.55
N HIS A 80 3.20 -7.73 10.99
CA HIS A 80 4.52 -7.54 11.60
C HIS A 80 5.43 -6.74 10.67
N GLN A 81 6.58 -6.31 11.20
CA GLN A 81 7.61 -5.68 10.37
C GLN A 81 8.30 -6.74 9.51
N ILE A 82 8.20 -6.61 8.18
CA ILE A 82 8.89 -7.48 7.23
C ILE A 82 10.22 -6.88 6.78
N ASP A 83 11.16 -7.71 6.32
CA ASP A 83 12.42 -7.26 5.70
C ASP A 83 12.43 -7.52 4.19
N GLN A 84 13.54 -7.17 3.53
CA GLN A 84 13.69 -7.31 2.08
C GLN A 84 13.45 -8.75 1.58
N GLU A 85 14.02 -9.76 2.25
CA GLU A 85 13.90 -11.16 1.81
C GLU A 85 12.44 -11.65 1.92
N PHE A 86 11.74 -11.25 2.99
CA PHE A 86 10.33 -11.56 3.14
C PHE A 86 9.48 -10.87 2.06
N PHE A 87 9.75 -9.60 1.78
CA PHE A 87 9.10 -8.87 0.69
C PHE A 87 9.37 -9.49 -0.69
N ASP A 88 10.60 -9.90 -0.97
CA ASP A 88 10.98 -10.56 -2.21
C ASP A 88 10.28 -11.92 -2.37
N SER A 89 10.01 -12.62 -1.26
CA SER A 89 9.20 -13.83 -1.26
C SER A 89 7.74 -13.55 -1.62
N ILE A 90 7.13 -12.52 -1.01
CA ILE A 90 5.77 -12.06 -1.38
C ILE A 90 5.71 -11.72 -2.87
N CYS A 91 6.72 -11.05 -3.42
CA CYS A 91 6.79 -10.67 -4.82
C CYS A 91 6.83 -11.86 -5.81
N LYS A 92 6.94 -13.10 -5.31
CA LYS A 92 6.86 -14.33 -6.13
C LYS A 92 5.45 -14.94 -6.16
N MET A 93 4.49 -14.38 -5.41
CA MET A 93 3.11 -14.85 -5.36
C MET A 93 2.34 -14.43 -6.62
N LYS A 94 2.12 -15.38 -7.54
CA LYS A 94 1.64 -15.10 -8.91
C LYS A 94 0.19 -14.59 -8.99
N ASN A 95 -0.66 -14.98 -8.05
CA ASN A 95 -2.10 -14.71 -8.10
C ASN A 95 -2.55 -13.59 -7.15
N LEU A 96 -1.59 -12.86 -6.56
CA LEU A 96 -1.89 -11.82 -5.59
C LEU A 96 -2.58 -10.63 -6.26
N LYS A 97 -3.77 -10.30 -5.75
CA LYS A 97 -4.60 -9.14 -6.13
C LYS A 97 -4.59 -8.05 -5.07
N GLY A 98 -4.44 -8.41 -3.79
CA GLY A 98 -4.33 -7.45 -2.71
C GLY A 98 -3.13 -7.72 -1.82
N LEU A 99 -2.35 -6.68 -1.54
CA LEU A 99 -1.23 -6.73 -0.61
C LEU A 99 -1.32 -5.61 0.43
N TYR A 100 -1.26 -5.99 1.71
CA TYR A 100 -1.14 -5.07 2.83
C TYR A 100 0.13 -5.35 3.63
N VAL A 101 1.01 -4.35 3.65
CA VAL A 101 2.23 -4.35 4.45
C VAL A 101 2.30 -3.03 5.22
N LYS A 102 2.14 -3.08 6.55
CA LYS A 102 2.11 -1.88 7.40
C LYS A 102 3.48 -1.36 7.81
N TRP A 103 4.43 -2.26 8.01
CA TRP A 103 5.76 -1.93 8.49
C TRP A 103 6.78 -2.77 7.75
N GLY A 104 7.87 -2.15 7.32
CA GLY A 104 8.98 -2.90 6.77
C GLY A 104 10.34 -2.24 6.92
N LYS A 105 11.36 -3.05 6.71
CA LYS A 105 12.77 -2.70 6.55
C LYS A 105 13.20 -3.05 5.12
N ILE A 106 12.40 -2.58 4.17
CA ILE A 106 12.60 -2.79 2.74
C ILE A 106 13.41 -1.61 2.20
N ASP A 107 14.42 -1.93 1.39
CA ASP A 107 15.30 -0.94 0.77
C ASP A 107 14.98 -0.78 -0.72
N ASN A 108 14.54 -1.85 -1.37
CA ASN A 108 14.33 -1.91 -2.82
C ASN A 108 12.94 -2.50 -3.15
N THR A 109 12.15 -1.76 -3.94
CA THR A 109 10.80 -2.17 -4.36
C THR A 109 10.75 -2.83 -5.74
N SER A 110 11.85 -2.90 -6.48
CA SER A 110 11.87 -3.30 -7.90
C SER A 110 11.21 -4.66 -8.17
N ASN A 111 11.26 -5.60 -7.22
CA ASN A 111 10.62 -6.91 -7.35
C ASN A 111 9.08 -6.85 -7.31
N ILE A 112 8.48 -5.74 -6.86
CA ILE A 112 7.02 -5.56 -6.87
C ILE A 112 6.44 -5.68 -8.28
N LYS A 113 7.25 -5.40 -9.31
CA LYS A 113 6.86 -5.54 -10.73
C LYS A 113 6.35 -6.93 -11.10
N ASN A 114 6.72 -7.95 -10.34
CA ASN A 114 6.30 -9.34 -10.55
C ASN A 114 4.84 -9.59 -10.10
N LEU A 115 4.24 -8.68 -9.33
CA LEU A 115 2.85 -8.75 -8.88
C LEU A 115 1.90 -8.17 -9.95
N GLU A 116 1.95 -8.70 -11.16
CA GLU A 116 1.23 -8.17 -12.34
C GLU A 116 -0.31 -8.20 -12.18
N ASN A 117 -0.82 -9.00 -11.23
CA ASN A 117 -2.24 -9.13 -10.92
C ASN A 117 -2.73 -8.19 -9.81
N LEU A 118 -1.84 -7.36 -9.24
CA LEU A 118 -2.17 -6.53 -8.08
C LEU A 118 -3.18 -5.42 -8.45
N GLU A 119 -4.29 -5.40 -7.73
CA GLU A 119 -5.40 -4.43 -7.85
C GLU A 119 -5.40 -3.47 -6.66
N HIS A 120 -5.05 -3.96 -5.47
CA HIS A 120 -5.03 -3.20 -4.22
C HIS A 120 -3.67 -3.29 -3.52
N LEU A 121 -3.07 -2.14 -3.24
CA LEU A 121 -1.81 -2.07 -2.49
C LEU A 121 -1.94 -1.07 -1.36
N TYR A 122 -1.74 -1.57 -0.14
CA TYR A 122 -1.38 -0.74 1.00
C TYR A 122 0.06 -1.03 1.38
N PHE A 123 0.88 0.02 1.35
CA PHE A 123 2.28 -0.06 1.70
C PHE A 123 2.62 1.05 2.68
N GLY A 124 2.99 0.68 3.89
CA GLY A 124 3.19 1.61 5.00
C GLY A 124 4.57 1.50 5.63
N SER A 125 5.05 2.64 6.13
CA SER A 125 6.20 2.77 7.02
C SER A 125 7.42 1.92 6.63
N ASN A 126 7.98 2.25 5.46
CA ASN A 126 9.25 1.73 4.97
C ASN A 126 10.25 2.90 4.82
N PRO A 127 10.93 3.30 5.91
CA PRO A 127 11.72 4.55 5.93
C PRO A 127 12.97 4.51 5.05
N ARG A 128 13.36 3.34 4.54
CA ARG A 128 14.57 3.17 3.73
C ARG A 128 14.31 3.12 2.22
N ILE A 129 13.04 3.04 1.81
CA ILE A 129 12.69 3.11 0.38
C ILE A 129 12.93 4.53 -0.10
N THR A 130 13.74 4.68 -1.15
CA THR A 130 14.12 5.96 -1.75
C THR A 130 13.54 6.18 -3.15
N SER A 131 13.01 5.13 -3.79
CA SER A 131 12.34 5.19 -5.08
C SER A 131 11.14 4.25 -5.11
N LEU A 132 10.22 4.46 -6.05
CA LEU A 132 9.09 3.56 -6.32
C LEU A 132 9.36 2.68 -7.55
N GLU A 133 10.61 2.33 -7.81
CA GLU A 133 10.98 1.47 -8.94
C GLU A 133 10.19 0.15 -8.90
N GLY A 134 9.69 -0.29 -10.06
CA GLY A 134 8.87 -1.47 -10.23
C GLY A 134 7.36 -1.20 -10.15
N PHE A 135 6.92 -0.08 -9.57
CA PHE A 135 5.50 0.26 -9.49
C PHE A 135 4.89 0.47 -10.89
N GLU A 136 5.65 0.95 -11.85
CA GLU A 136 5.20 1.19 -13.23
C GLU A 136 4.63 -0.05 -13.92
N ALA A 137 4.98 -1.26 -13.46
CA ALA A 137 4.49 -2.52 -14.00
C ALA A 137 3.12 -2.94 -13.46
N LEU A 138 2.62 -2.32 -12.37
CA LEU A 138 1.37 -2.68 -11.70
C LEU A 138 0.13 -2.14 -12.46
N LYS A 139 -0.03 -2.54 -13.72
CA LYS A 139 -1.03 -1.97 -14.63
C LYS A 139 -2.48 -2.21 -14.21
N LYS A 140 -2.74 -3.20 -13.35
CA LYS A 140 -4.10 -3.48 -12.82
C LYS A 140 -4.43 -2.71 -11.55
N LEU A 141 -3.47 -2.01 -10.95
CA LEU A 141 -3.67 -1.33 -9.69
C LEU A 141 -4.74 -0.25 -9.82
N ASP A 142 -5.79 -0.36 -9.02
CA ASP A 142 -6.86 0.63 -8.97
C ASP A 142 -7.00 1.31 -7.59
N HIS A 143 -6.38 0.74 -6.55
CA HIS A 143 -6.24 1.37 -5.22
C HIS A 143 -4.78 1.32 -4.74
N LEU A 144 -4.22 2.50 -4.47
CA LEU A 144 -2.88 2.65 -3.93
C LEU A 144 -2.90 3.51 -2.67
N GLU A 145 -2.38 2.97 -1.57
CA GLU A 145 -2.17 3.68 -0.32
C GLU A 145 -0.69 3.58 0.09
N LEU A 146 -0.01 4.72 0.13
CA LEU A 146 1.37 4.86 0.56
C LEU A 146 1.41 5.67 1.85
N GLU A 147 1.84 5.05 2.95
CA GLU A 147 1.93 5.71 4.25
C GLU A 147 3.40 5.88 4.68
N ASN A 148 3.76 7.09 5.10
CA ASN A 148 5.03 7.40 5.78
C ASN A 148 6.28 7.12 4.89
N PHE A 149 6.21 7.48 3.61
CA PHE A 149 7.30 7.38 2.62
C PHE A 149 8.23 8.60 2.69
N LYS A 150 9.02 8.71 3.75
CA LYS A 150 9.79 9.94 4.05
C LYS A 150 11.01 10.19 3.16
N ALA A 151 11.53 9.14 2.51
CA ALA A 151 12.75 9.22 1.70
C ALA A 151 12.48 9.16 0.19
N VAL A 152 11.21 9.05 -0.23
CA VAL A 152 10.79 9.16 -1.63
C VAL A 152 10.33 10.58 -1.88
N PHE A 153 10.95 11.26 -2.84
CA PHE A 153 10.60 12.63 -3.25
C PHE A 153 10.02 12.68 -4.67
N ASP A 154 10.42 11.75 -5.52
CA ASP A 154 9.98 11.62 -6.90
C ASP A 154 8.94 10.50 -7.02
N PHE A 155 7.72 10.89 -7.37
CA PHE A 155 6.58 9.99 -7.58
C PHE A 155 6.24 9.85 -9.07
N THR A 156 7.11 10.28 -9.98
CA THR A 156 6.90 10.24 -11.44
C THR A 156 6.53 8.86 -11.94
N THR A 157 7.07 7.79 -11.34
CA THR A 157 6.72 6.39 -11.66
C THR A 157 5.21 6.13 -11.59
N LEU A 158 4.49 6.80 -10.68
CA LEU A 158 3.05 6.60 -10.53
C LEU A 158 2.24 7.05 -11.76
N ARG A 159 2.80 7.89 -12.65
CA ARG A 159 2.11 8.34 -13.88
C ARG A 159 1.70 7.19 -14.80
N GLU A 160 2.35 6.04 -14.64
CA GLU A 160 2.16 4.84 -15.44
C GLU A 160 0.94 4.00 -14.98
N LEU A 161 0.37 4.32 -13.82
CA LEU A 161 -0.76 3.63 -13.18
C LEU A 161 -2.11 4.20 -13.65
N THR A 162 -2.35 4.18 -14.95
CA THR A 162 -3.53 4.84 -15.57
C THR A 162 -4.89 4.24 -15.18
N ASN A 163 -4.91 3.08 -14.53
CA ASN A 163 -6.11 2.45 -13.98
C ASN A 163 -6.49 2.91 -12.57
N LEU A 164 -5.65 3.73 -11.93
CA LEU A 164 -5.83 4.14 -10.54
C LEU A 164 -7.13 4.95 -10.34
N LYS A 165 -7.94 4.51 -9.36
CA LYS A 165 -9.18 5.16 -8.93
C LYS A 165 -9.03 5.84 -7.57
N THR A 166 -8.28 5.22 -6.65
CA THR A 166 -7.98 5.79 -5.34
C THR A 166 -6.47 5.92 -5.17
N LEU A 167 -6.04 7.12 -4.80
CA LEU A 167 -4.65 7.40 -4.43
C LEU A 167 -4.60 8.05 -3.04
N SER A 168 -3.95 7.38 -2.10
CA SER A 168 -3.62 7.92 -0.79
C SER A 168 -2.11 8.01 -0.62
N ILE A 169 -1.59 9.19 -0.28
CA ILE A 169 -0.20 9.39 0.10
C ILE A 169 -0.19 10.19 1.40
N THR A 170 0.14 9.55 2.51
CA THR A 170 -0.03 10.14 3.85
C THR A 170 1.25 10.07 4.66
N GLY A 171 1.38 10.97 5.64
CA GLY A 171 2.37 10.85 6.70
C GLY A 171 1.97 9.80 7.75
N SER A 172 2.85 9.59 8.73
CA SER A 172 2.46 8.88 9.95
C SER A 172 1.60 9.78 10.85
N ILE A 173 0.68 9.20 11.64
CA ILE A 173 -0.27 9.92 12.52
C ILE A 173 0.36 11.09 13.31
N SER A 174 1.58 10.92 13.83
CA SER A 174 2.28 11.91 14.66
C SER A 174 3.56 12.44 14.01
N GLY A 175 3.75 12.23 12.71
CA GLY A 175 4.97 12.61 12.00
C GLY A 175 4.73 13.68 10.94
N PRO A 176 5.81 14.19 10.33
CA PRO A 176 5.66 15.14 9.24
C PRO A 176 5.00 14.48 8.03
N SER A 177 4.30 15.30 7.25
CA SER A 177 3.75 14.95 5.95
C SER A 177 4.83 14.40 5.00
N THR A 178 4.42 13.55 4.07
CA THR A 178 5.33 12.94 3.08
C THR A 178 5.83 14.01 2.10
N PRO A 179 7.15 14.23 1.95
CA PRO A 179 7.68 15.23 1.02
C PRO A 179 7.49 14.76 -0.43
N ILE A 180 7.02 15.66 -1.30
CA ILE A 180 6.85 15.37 -2.74
C ILE A 180 7.40 16.55 -3.53
N ASN A 181 8.19 16.28 -4.58
CA ASN A 181 8.77 17.31 -5.43
C ASN A 181 7.69 18.10 -6.20
N ASP A 182 6.83 17.39 -6.91
CA ASP A 182 5.75 17.92 -7.73
C ASP A 182 4.58 16.92 -7.88
N LEU A 183 3.46 17.38 -8.45
CA LEU A 183 2.26 16.56 -8.66
C LEU A 183 2.00 16.24 -10.14
N TYR A 184 2.98 16.42 -11.03
CA TYR A 184 2.75 16.28 -12.47
C TYR A 184 2.44 14.85 -12.91
N PHE A 185 2.82 13.85 -12.10
CA PHE A 185 2.41 12.46 -12.31
C PHE A 185 0.88 12.28 -12.35
N LEU A 186 0.12 13.17 -11.69
CA LEU A 186 -1.36 13.15 -11.69
C LEU A 186 -1.97 13.43 -13.07
N ASN A 187 -1.25 14.08 -13.98
CA ASN A 187 -1.79 14.47 -15.29
C ASN A 187 -2.24 13.26 -16.12
N ASN A 188 -1.63 12.10 -15.90
CA ASN A 188 -1.94 10.87 -16.63
C ASN A 188 -3.00 10.01 -15.91
N LEU A 189 -3.38 10.33 -14.67
CA LEU A 189 -4.27 9.53 -13.85
C LEU A 189 -5.74 9.90 -14.08
N ASN A 190 -6.26 9.42 -15.21
CA ASN A 190 -7.57 9.86 -15.71
C ASN A 190 -8.79 9.21 -15.05
N LYS A 191 -8.60 8.13 -14.28
CA LYS A 191 -9.68 7.38 -13.64
C LYS A 191 -9.83 7.69 -12.14
N ILE A 192 -9.07 8.66 -11.63
CA ILE A 192 -9.07 9.03 -10.21
C ILE A 192 -10.44 9.53 -9.77
N GLN A 193 -10.94 8.92 -8.71
CA GLN A 193 -12.20 9.17 -8.02
C GLN A 193 -12.00 9.60 -6.57
N GLU A 194 -10.81 9.37 -6.01
CA GLU A 194 -10.44 9.80 -4.68
C GLU A 194 -8.94 10.10 -4.58
N ILE A 195 -8.64 11.22 -3.92
CA ILE A 195 -7.29 11.60 -3.51
C ILE A 195 -7.31 11.90 -2.01
N ALA A 196 -6.43 11.26 -1.26
CA ALA A 196 -6.16 11.60 0.13
C ALA A 196 -4.67 11.89 0.31
N PHE A 197 -4.33 13.16 0.54
CA PHE A 197 -2.96 13.60 0.72
C PHE A 197 -2.72 14.17 2.10
N ASP A 198 -1.68 13.66 2.75
CA ASP A 198 -0.93 14.33 3.80
C ASP A 198 0.53 14.47 3.34
N ILE A 199 0.74 15.49 2.49
CA ILE A 199 2.00 15.72 1.77
C ILE A 199 2.56 17.12 1.99
N SER A 200 3.87 17.26 1.83
CA SER A 200 4.58 18.55 1.76
C SER A 200 5.10 18.76 0.34
N LEU A 201 4.39 19.59 -0.44
CA LEU A 201 4.72 19.85 -1.84
C LEU A 201 5.86 20.87 -1.97
N LYS A 202 7.01 20.46 -2.52
CA LYS A 202 8.24 21.26 -2.57
C LYS A 202 8.18 22.39 -3.59
N ASN A 203 7.75 22.12 -4.83
CA ASN A 203 7.65 23.14 -5.87
C ASN A 203 6.47 24.11 -5.65
N LYS A 204 5.57 23.76 -4.72
CA LYS A 204 4.34 24.48 -4.37
C LYS A 204 3.34 24.63 -5.54
N ASP A 205 3.54 23.96 -6.67
CA ASP A 205 2.67 24.09 -7.84
C ASP A 205 1.46 23.16 -7.70
N VAL A 206 0.28 23.75 -7.49
CA VAL A 206 -0.97 23.02 -7.32
C VAL A 206 -1.76 22.87 -8.63
N SER A 207 -1.22 23.33 -9.77
CA SER A 207 -1.92 23.25 -11.05
C SER A 207 -2.33 21.84 -11.48
N PRO A 208 -1.59 20.75 -11.17
CA PRO A 208 -2.05 19.39 -11.45
C PRO A 208 -3.34 19.01 -10.70
N LEU A 209 -3.70 19.73 -9.63
CA LEU A 209 -4.91 19.49 -8.84
C LEU A 209 -6.17 20.17 -9.40
N TYR A 210 -6.06 21.11 -10.35
CA TYR A 210 -7.22 21.89 -10.81
C TYR A 210 -8.36 21.01 -11.35
N ARG A 211 -8.03 19.94 -12.09
CA ARG A 211 -9.01 18.99 -12.64
C ARG A 211 -9.76 18.19 -11.58
N PHE A 212 -9.21 18.08 -10.38
CA PHE A 212 -9.78 17.32 -9.26
C PHE A 212 -10.51 18.21 -8.26
N SER A 213 -10.46 19.53 -8.41
CA SER A 213 -10.96 20.52 -7.45
C SER A 213 -12.45 20.44 -7.11
N LYS A 214 -13.25 19.78 -7.96
CA LYS A 214 -14.69 19.56 -7.75
C LYS A 214 -15.02 18.16 -7.24
N MET A 215 -14.03 17.30 -7.00
CA MET A 215 -14.26 15.96 -6.49
C MET A 215 -14.72 16.03 -5.03
N GLU A 216 -15.75 15.25 -4.68
CA GLU A 216 -16.23 15.11 -3.30
C GLU A 216 -15.16 14.49 -2.38
N ARG A 217 -14.35 13.59 -2.93
CA ARG A 217 -13.31 12.83 -2.21
C ARG A 217 -11.92 13.37 -2.53
N LEU A 218 -11.74 14.66 -2.31
CA LEU A 218 -10.45 15.35 -2.39
C LEU A 218 -10.04 15.82 -0.99
N PHE A 219 -9.21 15.03 -0.31
CA PHE A 219 -8.69 15.33 1.01
C PHE A 219 -7.25 15.82 0.89
N LEU A 220 -7.00 17.08 1.22
CA LEU A 220 -5.70 17.71 1.10
C LEU A 220 -5.27 18.33 2.44
N PRO A 221 -3.96 18.54 2.67
CA PRO A 221 -3.51 19.34 3.80
C PRO A 221 -4.08 20.76 3.68
N SER A 222 -4.46 21.35 4.82
CA SER A 222 -5.09 22.69 4.87
C SER A 222 -4.29 23.77 4.12
N SER A 223 -2.95 23.69 4.11
CA SER A 223 -2.09 24.61 3.38
C SER A 223 -2.24 24.47 1.85
N LEU A 224 -2.36 23.23 1.37
CA LEU A 224 -2.49 22.91 -0.05
C LEU A 224 -3.90 23.22 -0.57
N ASP A 225 -4.95 22.88 0.20
CA ASP A 225 -6.34 23.22 -0.14
C ASP A 225 -6.55 24.74 -0.24
N LYS A 226 -6.06 25.50 0.77
CA LYS A 226 -6.13 26.98 0.73
C LYS A 226 -5.44 27.55 -0.51
N LYS A 227 -4.27 27.00 -0.88
CA LYS A 227 -3.55 27.44 -2.08
C LYS A 227 -4.32 27.13 -3.35
N LEU A 228 -4.84 25.91 -3.48
CA LEU A 228 -5.67 25.47 -4.60
C LEU A 228 -6.89 26.39 -4.79
N ARG A 229 -7.64 26.65 -3.70
CA ARG A 229 -8.83 27.52 -3.76
C ARG A 229 -8.50 28.96 -4.14
N LYS A 230 -7.39 29.51 -3.63
CA LYS A 230 -6.93 30.87 -3.99
C LYS A 230 -6.55 30.98 -5.48
N GLU A 231 -5.90 29.97 -6.03
CA GLU A 231 -5.52 29.99 -7.45
C GLU A 231 -6.74 29.82 -8.36
N LEU A 232 -7.75 29.05 -7.94
CA LEU A 232 -9.00 28.88 -8.69
C LEU A 232 -9.90 30.12 -8.63
N SER A 233 -9.86 30.93 -7.56
CA SER A 233 -10.62 32.18 -7.49
C SER A 233 -10.04 33.31 -8.36
N ASN A 234 -8.78 33.18 -8.78
CA ASN A 234 -8.08 34.17 -9.60
C ASN A 234 -8.14 33.83 -11.11
N LYS A 235 -8.90 32.80 -11.49
CA LYS A 235 -9.13 32.36 -12.87
C LYS A 235 -10.58 32.57 -13.24
#